data_AF-A0A6I1JHL0-F1
#
_entry.id   AF-A0A6I1JHL0-F1
#
_cell.length_a   1.000
_cell.length_b   1.000
_cell.length_c   1.000
_cell.angle_alpha   90.00
_cell.angle_beta   90.00
_cell.angle_gamma   90.00
#
_symmetry.space_group_name_H-M   'P 1'
#
loop_
_entity.id
_entity.type
_entity.pdbx_description
1 polymer ?
#
loop_
_entity_poly.entity_id
_entity_poly.type
_entity_poly.pdbx_seq_one_letter_code
_entity_poly.pdbx_strand_id
1 'polypeptide(L)' 'MTAPARHPAVADGGYDVARIRQDFPALALKPYGKDLVYLDNAASAQKPKAVIDRI' A
#
# COMPACT_ATOMS: atom_id res chain seq x y z
N MET A 1 -17.34 -1.98 -20.78
CA MET A 1 -17.07 -2.03 -19.33
C MET A 1 -15.73 -2.73 -19.13
N THR A 2 -14.64 -1.97 -19.03
CA THR A 2 -13.28 -2.53 -18.90
C THR A 2 -13.10 -3.05 -17.48
N ALA A 3 -12.67 -4.30 -17.31
CA ALA A 3 -12.34 -4.84 -15.99
C ALA A 3 -11.25 -3.95 -15.33
N PRO A 4 -11.29 -3.71 -14.01
CA PRO A 4 -10.24 -2.96 -13.35
C PRO A 4 -8.90 -3.68 -13.60
N ALA A 5 -7.90 -2.93 -14.06
CA ALA A 5 -6.56 -3.47 -14.23
C ALA A 5 -6.09 -4.05 -12.88
N ARG A 6 -5.75 -5.33 -12.86
CA ARG A 6 -5.20 -5.97 -11.66
C ARG A 6 -3.88 -5.30 -11.32
N HIS A 7 -3.64 -5.08 -10.03
CA HIS A 7 -2.37 -4.56 -9.57
C HIS A 7 -1.24 -5.52 -10.00
N PRO A 8 -0.07 -5.04 -10.45
CA PRO A 8 1.07 -5.89 -10.85
C PRO A 8 1.65 -6.77 -9.72
N ALA A 9 1.15 -6.62 -8.49
CA ALA A 9 1.46 -7.51 -7.37
C ALA A 9 0.56 -8.76 -7.32
N VAL A 10 -0.46 -8.84 -8.17
CA VAL A 10 -1.39 -9.96 -8.23
C VAL A 10 -1.18 -10.69 -9.55
N ALA A 11 -0.55 -11.86 -9.48
CA ALA A 11 -0.30 -12.72 -10.63
C ALA A 11 -0.62 -14.17 -10.28
N ASP A 12 -1.36 -14.85 -11.17
CA ASP A 12 -1.55 -16.31 -11.22
C ASP A 12 -1.71 -17.02 -9.87
N GLY A 13 -2.66 -16.53 -9.06
CA GLY A 13 -3.04 -17.13 -7.77
C GLY A 13 -2.19 -16.68 -6.57
N GLY A 14 -1.16 -15.87 -6.79
CA GLY A 14 -0.31 -15.28 -5.75
C GLY A 14 -0.62 -13.81 -5.49
N TYR A 15 -0.32 -13.37 -4.26
CA TYR A 15 -0.43 -11.98 -3.81
C TYR A 15 0.89 -11.52 -3.18
N ASP A 16 1.64 -10.68 -3.88
CA ASP A 16 2.91 -10.13 -3.40
C ASP A 16 2.67 -8.92 -2.48
N VAL A 17 2.62 -9.20 -1.18
CA VAL A 17 2.46 -8.17 -0.14
C VAL A 17 3.64 -7.19 -0.11
N ALA A 18 4.86 -7.64 -0.42
CA ALA A 18 6.04 -6.77 -0.36
C ALA A 18 5.98 -5.69 -1.43
N ARG A 19 5.54 -6.05 -2.64
CA ARG A 19 5.29 -5.09 -3.72
C ARG A 19 4.17 -4.09 -3.36
N ILE A 20 3.07 -4.56 -2.80
CA ILE A 20 1.95 -3.69 -2.38
C ILE A 20 2.39 -2.69 -1.32
N ARG A 21 3.23 -3.10 -0.34
CA ARG A 21 3.70 -2.19 0.73
C ARG A 21 4.52 -1.02 0.18
N GLN A 22 5.16 -1.16 -0.98
CA GLN A 22 5.92 -0.08 -1.63
C GLN A 22 5.01 1.05 -2.14
N ASP A 23 3.75 0.74 -2.43
CA ASP A 23 2.78 1.75 -2.90
C ASP A 23 2.33 2.69 -1.77
N PHE A 24 2.55 2.32 -0.51
CA PHE A 24 2.18 3.10 0.67
C PHE A 24 3.41 3.78 1.30
N PRO A 25 3.74 5.02 0.90
CA PRO A 25 4.97 5.68 1.35
C PRO A 25 5.06 5.84 2.88
N ALA A 26 3.91 5.95 3.56
CA ALA A 26 3.86 6.02 5.02
C ALA A 26 4.48 4.81 5.71
N LEU A 27 4.40 3.61 5.12
CA LEU A 27 4.95 2.38 5.71
C LEU A 27 6.48 2.31 5.66
N ALA A 28 7.13 3.16 4.86
CA ALA A 28 8.58 3.29 4.82
C ALA A 28 9.13 4.25 5.89
N LEU A 29 8.26 4.91 6.66
CA LEU A 29 8.66 5.85 7.71
C LEU A 29 9.24 5.12 8.91
N LYS A 30 10.19 5.79 9.57
CA LYS A 30 10.86 5.30 10.78
C LYS A 30 10.58 6.19 12.00
N PRO A 31 9.34 6.21 12.53
CA PRO A 31 9.02 7.00 13.72
C PRO A 31 9.91 6.56 14.89
N TYR A 32 10.52 7.53 15.57
CA TYR A 32 11.44 7.28 16.68
C TYR A 32 12.58 6.30 16.35
N GLY A 33 13.01 6.26 15.08
CA GLY A 33 14.08 5.39 14.60
C GLY A 33 13.70 3.91 14.43
N LYS A 34 12.43 3.53 14.59
CA LYS A 34 11.93 2.15 14.44
C LYS A 34 11.03 2.02 13.23
N ASP A 35 10.99 0.84 12.63
CA ASP A 35 10.11 0.57 11.50
C ASP A 35 8.64 0.69 11.90
N LEU A 36 7.86 1.42 11.09
CA LEU A 36 6.44 1.61 11.36
C LEU A 36 5.66 0.30 11.14
N VAL A 37 4.98 -0.15 12.20
CA VAL A 37 3.96 -1.18 12.13
C VAL A 37 2.61 -0.54 12.41
N TYR A 38 1.85 -0.25 11.35
CA TYR A 38 0.56 0.42 11.45
C TYR A 38 -0.56 -0.61 11.67
N LEU A 39 -1.05 -0.73 12.90
CA LEU A 39 -2.10 -1.67 13.32
C LEU A 39 -3.45 -0.99 13.64
N ASP A 40 -3.68 0.21 13.10
CA ASP A 40 -4.88 1.01 13.37
C ASP A 40 -5.69 1.29 12.08
N ASN A 41 -5.79 0.28 11.21
CA ASN A 41 -6.50 0.41 9.93
C ASN A 41 -8.02 0.65 10.09
N ALA A 42 -8.58 0.33 11.27
CA ALA A 42 -9.99 0.53 11.57
C ALA A 42 -10.35 1.99 11.83
N ALA A 43 -9.42 2.78 12.39
CA ALA A 43 -9.62 4.22 12.56
C ALA A 43 -9.41 4.98 11.25
N SER A 44 -8.38 4.62 10.49
CA SER A 44 -8.09 5.20 9.17
C SER A 44 -7.13 4.32 8.37
N ALA A 45 -7.12 4.45 7.05
CA ALA A 45 -6.20 3.71 6.19
C ALA A 45 -5.13 4.64 5.59
N GLN A 46 -3.92 4.10 5.40
CA GLN A 46 -2.86 4.80 4.68
C GLN A 46 -3.21 4.94 3.20
N LYS A 47 -2.83 6.06 2.59
CA LYS A 47 -3.11 6.33 1.18
C LYS A 47 -1.96 5.82 0.31
N PRO A 48 -2.25 5.09 -0.79
CA PRO A 48 -1.24 4.72 -1.77
C PRO A 48 -0.84 5.93 -2.62
N LYS A 49 0.34 5.87 -3.22
CA LYS A 49 0.91 6.95 -4.05
C LYS A 49 -0.02 7.38 -5.18
N ALA A 50 -0.70 6.44 -5.85
CA ALA A 50 -1.64 6.74 -6.94
C ALA A 50 -2.82 7.62 -6.52
N VAL A 51 -3.21 7.61 -5.23
CA VAL A 51 -4.26 8.50 -4.70
C VAL A 51 -3.68 9.86 -4.36
N ILE A 52 -2.47 9.89 -3.79
CA ILE A 52 -1.77 11.13 -3.44
C ILE A 52 -1.48 11.95 -4.70
N ASP A 53 -0.98 11.30 -5.75
CA ASP A 53 -0.58 11.95 -7.01
C ASP A 53 -1.77 12.51 -7.83
N ARG A 54 -3.01 12.21 -7.42
CA ARG A 54 -4.25 12.68 -8.08
C ARG A 54 -4.96 13.82 -7.35
N ILE A 55 -4.44 14.27 -6.21
CA ILE A 55 -4.93 15.43 -5.45
C ILE A 55 -4.29 16.68 -6.04
#